data_AF-A0A5C1YRC0-F1
#
_entry.id   AF-A0A5C1YRC0-F1
#
_cell.length_a   1.000
_cell.length_b   1.000
_cell.length_c   1.000
_cell.angle_alpha   90.00
_cell.angle_beta   90.00
_cell.angle_gamma   90.00
#
_symmetry.space_group_name_H-M   'P 1'
#
loop_
_entity.id
_entity.type
_entity.pdbx_description
1 polymer ?
#
loop_
_entity_poly.entity_id
_entity_poly.type
_entity_poly.pdbx_seq_one_letter_code
_entity_poly.pdbx_strand_id
1 'polypeptide(L)'
;MYGLIDCNAFYCSCQRAFDPSLKHQPVVVLSNNDGCAISRTAEAKALGIGMGEAWYLVRGQPRLAGVAWYSSNYPLYADMSRRVCQVLQEHVPSVEVYSIDEMFLDLGGLEGDLLGRCRDLRRTVEQVTKIPTCVGWGPTQDTFTLLGHARTLLRTVWKEGYRYTKAGVTLNDLAPCNRQTALFGGNDTRGLKASQAMDAVNRKFGQGSLQLLGAGLEPRWKSRQQMRSPRYTTQLSEIMEAVTF
;
A
#
# COMPACT_ATOMS: atom_id res chain seq x y z
N MET A 1 1.94 -13.43 16.34
CA MET A 1 2.42 -12.09 15.89
C MET A 1 2.19 -12.08 14.41
N TYR A 2 1.60 -11.04 13.82
CA TYR A 2 1.28 -11.07 12.39
C TYR A 2 2.28 -10.26 11.56
N GLY A 3 2.57 -10.75 10.36
CA GLY A 3 3.32 -10.07 9.33
C GLY A 3 2.54 -9.98 8.03
N LEU A 4 2.93 -9.06 7.17
CA LEU A 4 2.48 -8.94 5.79
C LEU A 4 3.69 -9.18 4.90
N ILE A 5 3.55 -10.08 3.92
CA ILE A 5 4.49 -10.23 2.82
C ILE A 5 3.85 -9.72 1.52
N ASP A 6 4.60 -8.92 0.78
CA ASP A 6 4.20 -8.32 -0.49
C ASP A 6 5.24 -8.67 -1.58
N CYS A 7 4.75 -9.08 -2.74
CA CYS A 7 5.58 -9.41 -3.90
C CYS A 7 5.88 -8.18 -4.75
N ASN A 8 7.17 -7.83 -4.83
CA ASN A 8 7.60 -6.60 -5.50
C ASN A 8 7.30 -6.64 -7.01
N ALA A 9 6.54 -5.67 -7.50
CA ALA A 9 6.20 -5.53 -8.93
C ALA A 9 5.69 -6.86 -9.53
N PHE A 10 4.79 -7.52 -8.82
CA PHE A 10 4.49 -8.95 -8.98
C PHE A 10 4.31 -9.41 -10.43
N TYR A 11 3.47 -8.78 -11.24
CA TYR A 11 3.27 -9.23 -12.63
C TYR A 11 4.53 -9.11 -13.49
N CYS A 12 5.35 -8.07 -13.28
CA CYS A 12 6.63 -7.96 -13.96
C CYS A 12 7.63 -9.01 -13.46
N SER A 13 7.61 -9.29 -12.16
CA SER A 13 8.43 -10.33 -11.54
C SER A 13 8.05 -11.73 -12.04
N CYS A 14 6.77 -12.00 -12.28
CA CYS A 14 6.31 -13.22 -12.95
C CYS A 14 6.90 -13.38 -14.35
N GLN A 15 6.98 -12.32 -15.16
CA GLN A 15 7.63 -12.41 -16.47
C GLN A 15 9.14 -12.68 -16.32
N ARG A 16 9.81 -11.96 -15.41
CA ARG A 16 11.25 -12.13 -15.12
C ARG A 16 11.59 -13.53 -14.58
N ALA A 17 10.65 -14.21 -13.93
CA ALA A 17 10.85 -15.56 -13.41
C ALA A 17 11.03 -16.60 -14.52
N PHE A 18 10.43 -16.38 -15.70
CA PHE A 18 10.50 -17.30 -16.84
C PHE A 18 11.45 -16.83 -17.95
N ASP A 19 11.77 -15.53 -17.99
CA ASP A 19 12.74 -14.96 -18.93
C ASP A 19 13.88 -14.25 -18.19
N PRO A 20 15.03 -14.92 -18.00
CA PRO A 20 16.20 -14.33 -17.36
C PRO A 20 16.77 -13.10 -18.07
N SER A 21 16.52 -12.93 -19.38
CA SER A 21 17.00 -11.77 -20.13
C SER A 21 16.39 -10.46 -19.64
N LEU A 22 15.23 -10.53 -18.98
CA LEU A 22 14.48 -9.39 -18.46
C LEU A 22 14.99 -8.86 -17.11
N LYS A 23 15.93 -9.55 -16.45
CA LYS A 23 16.32 -9.25 -15.06
C LYS A 23 16.76 -7.81 -14.83
N HIS A 24 17.42 -7.21 -15.82
CA HIS A 24 17.94 -5.83 -15.76
C HIS A 24 17.30 -4.90 -16.81
N GLN A 25 16.21 -5.34 -17.44
CA GLN A 25 15.49 -4.56 -18.44
C GLN A 25 14.25 -3.88 -17.84
N PRO A 26 13.86 -2.68 -18.31
CA PRO A 26 12.61 -2.07 -17.90
C PRO A 26 11.43 -2.86 -18.48
N VAL A 27 10.69 -3.53 -17.60
CA VAL A 27 9.49 -4.31 -17.93
C VAL A 27 8.23 -3.60 -17.46
N VAL A 28 7.19 -3.67 -18.29
CA VAL A 28 5.82 -3.24 -17.99
C VAL A 28 4.83 -4.34 -18.38
N VAL A 29 3.86 -4.61 -17.51
CA VAL A 29 2.71 -5.47 -17.82
C VAL A 29 1.47 -4.58 -17.98
N LEU A 30 0.70 -4.86 -19.03
CA LEU A 30 -0.51 -4.14 -19.42
C LEU A 30 -1.77 -4.86 -18.93
N SER A 31 -2.87 -4.11 -18.82
CA SER A 31 -4.20 -4.64 -18.52
C SER A 31 -4.74 -5.53 -19.64
N ASN A 32 -5.92 -6.13 -19.40
CA ASN A 32 -6.69 -6.76 -20.47
C ASN A 32 -6.83 -5.81 -21.67
N ASN A 33 -6.73 -6.37 -22.88
CA ASN A 33 -6.73 -5.65 -24.15
C ASN A 33 -5.64 -4.57 -24.27
N ASP A 34 -4.55 -4.68 -23.52
CA ASP A 34 -3.40 -3.78 -23.57
C ASP A 34 -3.74 -2.30 -23.35
N GLY A 35 -4.78 -2.03 -22.54
CA GLY A 35 -5.29 -0.67 -22.33
C GLY A 35 -4.32 0.24 -21.59
N CYS A 36 -3.82 -0.19 -20.43
CA CYS A 36 -2.95 0.63 -19.57
C CYS A 36 -1.91 -0.20 -18.81
N ALA A 37 -0.86 0.47 -18.32
CA ALA A 37 0.18 -0.15 -17.51
C ALA A 37 -0.33 -0.48 -16.10
N ILE A 38 -0.33 -1.77 -15.72
CA ILE A 38 -0.82 -2.27 -14.42
C ILE A 38 0.29 -2.80 -13.51
N SER A 39 1.48 -3.05 -14.04
CA SER A 39 2.67 -3.34 -13.23
C SER A 39 3.90 -2.82 -13.96
N ARG A 40 4.88 -2.35 -13.19
CA ARG A 40 6.09 -1.71 -13.72
C ARG A 40 7.27 -1.92 -12.79
N THR A 41 8.38 -2.31 -13.38
CA THR A 41 9.70 -2.39 -12.74
C THR A 41 10.21 -1.02 -12.31
N ALA A 42 11.21 -0.97 -11.42
CA ALA A 42 11.77 0.30 -10.94
C ALA A 42 12.42 1.10 -12.08
N GLU A 43 13.05 0.41 -13.01
CA GLU A 43 13.66 0.90 -14.22
C GLU A 43 12.61 1.55 -15.13
N ALA A 44 11.46 0.88 -15.35
CA ALA A 44 10.34 1.44 -16.11
C ALA A 44 9.71 2.67 -15.42
N LYS A 45 9.62 2.66 -14.08
CA LYS A 45 9.17 3.83 -13.30
C LYS A 45 10.12 5.02 -13.48
N ALA A 46 11.43 4.78 -13.44
CA ALA A 46 12.46 5.80 -13.62
C ALA A 46 12.44 6.42 -15.02
N LEU A 47 12.05 5.65 -16.04
CA LEU A 47 11.83 6.18 -17.37
C LEU A 47 10.65 7.14 -17.44
N GLY A 48 9.73 7.12 -16.48
CA GLY A 48 8.59 8.04 -16.39
C GLY A 48 7.25 7.42 -16.80
N ILE A 49 7.14 6.09 -16.86
CA ILE A 49 5.85 5.41 -17.12
C ILE A 49 5.04 5.38 -15.83
N GLY A 50 3.87 6.01 -15.83
CA GLY A 50 2.90 6.04 -14.74
C GLY A 50 2.16 4.72 -14.53
N MET A 51 1.61 4.53 -13.32
CA MET A 51 0.64 3.45 -13.06
C MET A 51 -0.71 3.86 -13.66
N GLY A 52 -1.38 2.95 -14.37
CA GLY A 52 -2.63 3.22 -15.08
C GLY A 52 -2.47 4.09 -16.34
N GLU A 53 -1.23 4.36 -16.77
CA GLU A 53 -0.99 5.16 -17.98
C GLU A 53 -1.40 4.38 -19.22
N ALA A 54 -2.14 5.03 -20.12
CA ALA A 54 -2.68 4.38 -21.32
C ALA A 54 -1.55 4.04 -22.30
N TRP A 55 -1.46 2.76 -22.69
CA TRP A 55 -0.33 2.24 -23.46
C TRP A 55 -0.18 2.91 -24.82
N TYR A 56 -1.30 3.15 -25.53
CA TYR A 56 -1.29 3.75 -26.86
C TYR A 56 -0.68 5.17 -26.88
N LEU A 57 -0.74 5.91 -25.77
CA LEU A 57 -0.16 7.25 -25.65
C LEU A 57 1.37 7.22 -25.46
N VAL A 58 1.90 6.13 -24.88
CA VAL A 58 3.30 6.07 -24.47
C VAL A 58 4.17 5.18 -25.34
N ARG A 59 3.61 4.14 -25.97
CA ARG A 59 4.37 3.10 -26.68
C ARG A 59 5.27 3.62 -27.82
N GLY A 60 4.93 4.76 -28.43
CA GLY A 60 5.67 5.34 -29.55
C GLY A 60 6.80 6.30 -29.14
N GLN A 61 7.00 6.54 -27.84
CA GLN A 61 7.96 7.53 -27.38
C GLN A 61 9.40 6.97 -27.48
N PRO A 62 10.36 7.68 -28.10
CA PRO A 62 11.74 7.18 -28.28
C PRO A 62 12.43 6.78 -26.98
N ARG A 63 12.16 7.50 -25.88
CA ARG A 63 12.69 7.18 -24.54
C ARG A 63 12.28 5.79 -24.02
N LEU A 64 11.22 5.19 -24.57
CA LEU A 64 10.66 3.90 -24.16
C LEU A 64 11.01 2.76 -25.14
N ALA A 65 11.87 3.00 -26.13
CA ALA A 65 12.23 1.99 -27.13
C ALA A 65 12.86 0.72 -26.54
N GLY A 66 13.50 0.81 -25.36
CA GLY A 66 14.08 -0.32 -24.64
C GLY A 66 13.15 -0.98 -23.62
N VAL A 67 11.87 -0.60 -23.54
CA VAL A 67 10.91 -1.16 -22.59
C VAL A 67 10.28 -2.42 -23.15
N ALA A 68 10.35 -3.51 -22.37
CA ALA A 68 9.65 -4.74 -22.67
C ALA A 68 8.20 -4.65 -22.19
N TRP A 69 7.25 -4.71 -23.13
CA TRP A 69 5.82 -4.63 -22.86
C TRP A 69 5.18 -6.02 -22.97
N TYR A 70 4.41 -6.41 -21.96
CA TYR A 70 3.70 -7.69 -21.94
C TYR A 70 2.22 -7.48 -21.68
N SER A 71 1.38 -8.19 -22.43
CA SER A 71 -0.04 -8.34 -22.10
C SER A 71 -0.21 -9.12 -20.80
N SER A 72 -1.29 -8.86 -20.06
CA SER A 72 -1.59 -9.59 -18.82
C SER A 72 -1.82 -11.08 -19.06
N ASN A 73 -1.15 -11.92 -18.28
CA ASN A 73 -1.34 -13.37 -18.22
C ASN A 73 -1.81 -13.80 -16.82
N TYR A 74 -3.10 -13.64 -16.52
CA TYR A 74 -3.65 -13.96 -15.20
C TYR A 74 -3.53 -15.42 -14.78
N PRO A 75 -3.65 -16.42 -15.68
CA PRO A 75 -3.37 -17.82 -15.32
C PRO A 75 -1.96 -18.02 -14.78
N LEU A 76 -0.96 -17.43 -15.43
CA LEU A 76 0.43 -17.44 -14.97
C LEU A 76 0.56 -16.75 -13.59
N TYR A 77 -0.05 -15.58 -13.42
CA TYR A 77 0.07 -14.82 -12.18
C TYR A 77 -0.59 -15.54 -11.01
N ALA A 78 -1.75 -16.17 -11.23
CA ALA A 78 -2.42 -16.99 -10.23
C ALA A 78 -1.59 -18.22 -9.85
N ASP A 79 -0.92 -18.85 -10.83
CA ASP A 79 -0.01 -19.97 -10.57
C ASP A 79 1.21 -19.55 -9.74
N MET A 80 1.85 -18.44 -10.10
CA MET A 80 2.99 -17.91 -9.35
C MET A 80 2.61 -17.50 -7.93
N SER A 81 1.44 -16.89 -7.73
CA SER A 81 0.92 -16.54 -6.41
C SER A 81 0.72 -17.79 -5.53
N ARG A 82 0.13 -18.86 -6.10
CA ARG A 82 -0.02 -20.14 -5.39
C ARG A 82 1.32 -20.74 -4.99
N ARG A 83 2.34 -20.68 -5.86
CA ARG A 83 3.69 -21.17 -5.54
C ARG A 83 4.33 -20.37 -4.41
N VAL A 84 4.18 -19.04 -4.41
CA VAL A 84 4.64 -18.20 -3.28
C VAL A 84 3.93 -18.62 -1.99
N CYS A 85 2.61 -18.76 -2.02
CA CYS A 85 1.83 -19.19 -0.87
C CYS A 85 2.26 -20.57 -0.33
N GLN A 86 2.53 -21.54 -1.20
CA GLN A 86 3.02 -22.87 -0.79
C GLN A 86 4.36 -22.79 -0.06
N VAL A 87 5.33 -22.02 -0.60
CA VAL A 87 6.61 -21.81 0.07
C VAL A 87 6.42 -21.16 1.45
N LEU A 88 5.51 -20.20 1.57
CA LEU A 88 5.23 -19.54 2.84
C LEU A 88 4.63 -20.51 3.87
N GLN A 89 3.67 -21.35 3.46
CA GLN A 89 3.01 -22.33 4.33
C GLN A 89 3.97 -23.37 4.93
N GLU A 90 5.10 -23.63 4.28
CA GLU A 90 6.14 -24.52 4.82
C GLU A 90 6.97 -23.88 5.94
N HIS A 91 6.94 -22.55 6.07
CA HIS A 91 7.86 -21.80 6.93
C HIS A 91 7.18 -21.04 8.08
N VAL A 92 5.86 -20.84 7.99
CA VAL A 92 5.07 -20.15 9.03
C VAL A 92 3.84 -20.96 9.41
N PRO A 93 3.36 -20.87 10.66
CA PRO A 93 2.18 -21.62 11.14
C PRO A 93 0.93 -21.51 10.25
N SER A 94 0.64 -20.30 9.74
CA SER A 94 -0.47 -20.09 8.81
C SER A 94 -0.24 -18.89 7.90
N VAL A 95 -0.87 -18.95 6.73
CA VAL A 95 -0.82 -17.92 5.70
C VAL A 95 -2.25 -17.63 5.24
N GLU A 96 -2.63 -16.36 5.22
CA GLU A 96 -3.92 -15.90 4.68
C GLU A 96 -3.65 -15.05 3.43
N VAL A 97 -4.21 -15.46 2.30
CA VAL A 97 -4.04 -14.75 1.03
C VAL A 97 -5.02 -13.59 0.97
N TYR A 98 -4.50 -12.36 0.94
CA TYR A 98 -5.32 -11.14 0.85
C TYR A 98 -5.57 -10.73 -0.60
N SER A 99 -4.51 -10.78 -1.41
CA SER A 99 -4.55 -10.48 -2.84
C SER A 99 -3.59 -11.41 -3.59
N ILE A 100 -3.37 -11.15 -4.88
CA ILE A 100 -2.52 -12.03 -5.70
C ILE A 100 -1.03 -11.89 -5.33
N ASP A 101 -0.62 -10.75 -4.81
CA ASP A 101 0.74 -10.40 -4.43
C ASP A 101 0.94 -10.15 -2.93
N GLU A 102 -0.14 -10.07 -2.15
CA GLU A 102 -0.10 -9.79 -0.71
C GLU A 102 -0.67 -10.96 0.11
N MET A 103 0.10 -11.42 1.10
CA MET A 103 -0.32 -12.46 2.04
C MET A 103 0.00 -12.09 3.49
N PHE A 104 -0.92 -12.36 4.40
CA PHE A 104 -0.69 -12.27 5.85
C PHE A 104 -0.05 -13.56 6.37
N LEU A 105 0.90 -13.40 7.28
CA LEU A 105 1.66 -14.48 7.90
C LEU A 105 1.37 -14.49 9.40
N ASP A 106 1.00 -15.64 9.96
CA ASP A 106 1.11 -15.85 11.40
C ASP A 106 2.56 -16.22 11.74
N LEU A 107 3.25 -15.30 12.40
CA LEU A 107 4.60 -15.45 12.92
C LEU A 107 4.59 -15.86 14.41
N GLY A 108 3.42 -16.18 14.97
CA GLY A 108 3.26 -16.68 16.34
C GLY A 108 3.94 -18.03 16.54
N GLY A 109 4.55 -18.22 17.71
CA GLY A 109 5.20 -19.50 18.05
C GLY A 109 6.50 -19.78 17.30
N LEU A 110 6.96 -18.88 16.42
CA LEU A 110 8.28 -19.01 15.79
C LEU A 110 9.38 -18.69 16.82
N GLU A 111 10.25 -19.68 17.09
CA GLU A 111 11.41 -19.51 17.97
C GLU A 111 12.59 -18.84 17.25
N GLY A 112 13.42 -18.10 17.99
CA GLY A 112 14.67 -17.51 17.53
C GLY A 112 14.56 -16.08 16.98
N ASP A 113 15.55 -15.68 16.18
CA ASP A 113 15.61 -14.34 15.57
C ASP A 113 14.58 -14.20 14.44
N LEU A 114 13.52 -13.43 14.69
CA LEU A 114 12.46 -13.19 13.72
C LEU A 114 12.96 -12.41 12.49
N LEU A 115 13.90 -11.47 12.67
CA LEU A 115 14.45 -10.71 11.54
C LEU A 115 15.26 -11.62 10.62
N GLY A 116 16.10 -12.49 11.18
CA GLY A 116 16.80 -13.55 10.47
C GLY A 116 15.85 -14.48 9.74
N ARG A 117 14.83 -14.99 10.43
CA ARG A 117 13.78 -15.83 9.82
C ARG A 117 13.07 -15.14 8.66
N CYS A 118 12.66 -13.88 8.80
CA CYS A 118 12.01 -13.14 7.71
C CYS A 118 12.96 -12.90 6.54
N ARG A 119 14.27 -12.69 6.78
CA ARG A 119 15.27 -12.60 5.70
C ARG A 119 15.42 -13.92 4.96
N ASP A 120 15.51 -15.03 5.70
CA ASP A 120 15.62 -16.36 5.11
C ASP A 120 14.35 -16.74 4.36
N LEU A 121 13.17 -16.44 4.92
CA LEU A 121 11.88 -16.62 4.25
C LEU A 121 11.84 -15.90 2.90
N ARG A 122 12.20 -14.62 2.85
CA ARG A 122 12.28 -13.84 1.61
C ARG A 122 13.27 -14.47 0.62
N ARG A 123 14.43 -14.92 1.11
CA ARG A 123 15.44 -15.58 0.28
C ARG A 123 14.90 -16.89 -0.29
N THR A 124 14.22 -17.71 0.51
CA THR A 124 13.63 -18.98 0.05
C THR A 124 12.55 -18.74 -1.00
N VAL A 125 11.64 -17.78 -0.77
CA VAL A 125 10.63 -17.40 -1.77
C VAL A 125 11.31 -16.96 -3.07
N GLU A 126 12.33 -16.11 -3.01
CA GLU A 126 13.07 -15.67 -4.19
C GLU A 126 13.82 -16.84 -4.86
N GLN A 127 14.41 -17.77 -4.11
CA GLN A 127 15.12 -18.91 -4.68
C GLN A 127 14.20 -19.89 -5.40
N VAL A 128 13.04 -20.20 -4.80
CA VAL A 128 12.08 -21.18 -5.33
C VAL A 128 11.25 -20.59 -6.46
N THR A 129 10.73 -19.37 -6.27
CA THR A 129 9.74 -18.77 -7.18
C THR A 129 10.35 -17.71 -8.11
N LYS A 130 11.58 -17.25 -7.84
CA LYS A 130 12.20 -16.08 -8.50
C LYS A 130 11.46 -14.77 -8.27
N ILE A 131 10.48 -14.73 -7.37
CA ILE A 131 9.73 -13.53 -7.02
C ILE A 131 10.40 -12.85 -5.82
N PRO A 132 10.89 -11.60 -5.98
CA PRO A 132 11.39 -10.83 -4.86
C PRO A 132 10.23 -10.30 -4.02
N THR A 133 10.35 -10.39 -2.70
CA THR A 133 9.31 -9.97 -1.75
C THR A 133 9.85 -8.96 -0.75
N CYS A 134 8.97 -8.28 -0.04
CA CYS A 134 9.25 -7.55 1.19
C CYS A 134 8.34 -8.05 2.32
N VAL A 135 8.83 -8.04 3.56
CA VAL A 135 8.09 -8.51 4.74
C VAL A 135 8.11 -7.41 5.79
N GLY A 136 6.94 -7.05 6.31
CA GLY A 136 6.77 -6.18 7.47
C GLY A 136 5.99 -6.88 8.57
N TRP A 137 6.32 -6.64 9.84
CA TRP A 137 5.59 -7.22 10.97
C TRP A 137 5.61 -6.26 12.16
N GLY A 138 4.62 -6.41 13.05
CA GLY A 138 4.57 -5.74 14.34
C GLY A 138 3.28 -4.93 14.57
N PRO A 139 2.61 -5.12 15.71
CA PRO A 139 1.55 -4.21 16.14
C PRO A 139 2.18 -2.91 16.68
N THR A 140 1.70 -1.76 16.21
CA THR A 140 2.05 -0.46 16.79
C THR A 140 0.81 0.37 17.04
N GLN A 141 0.70 0.91 18.25
CA GLN A 141 -0.30 1.90 18.64
C GLN A 141 0.30 3.30 18.75
N ASP A 142 1.61 3.45 18.50
CA ASP A 142 2.29 4.70 18.71
C ASP A 142 2.00 5.66 17.55
N THR A 143 1.26 6.73 17.85
CA THR A 143 0.84 7.75 16.88
C THR A 143 2.03 8.36 16.13
N PHE A 144 3.17 8.54 16.81
CA PHE A 144 4.37 9.12 16.19
C PHE A 144 5.01 8.17 15.19
N THR A 145 5.11 6.88 15.52
CA THR A 145 5.59 5.81 14.63
C THR A 145 4.70 5.71 13.40
N LEU A 146 3.37 5.66 13.59
CA LEU A 146 2.41 5.64 12.49
C LEU A 146 2.55 6.87 11.57
N LEU A 147 2.66 8.07 12.14
CA LEU A 147 2.85 9.30 11.36
C LEU A 147 4.22 9.38 10.70
N GLY A 148 5.26 8.84 11.31
CA GLY A 148 6.60 8.74 10.73
C GLY A 148 6.60 7.86 9.47
N HIS A 149 5.96 6.69 9.55
CA HIS A 149 5.76 5.81 8.40
C HIS A 149 4.85 6.47 7.35
N ALA A 150 3.72 7.04 7.75
CA ALA A 150 2.80 7.72 6.83
C ALA A 150 3.48 8.88 6.10
N ARG A 151 4.31 9.69 6.78
CA ARG A 151 5.07 10.78 6.17
C ARG A 151 6.11 10.27 5.18
N THR A 152 6.79 9.17 5.51
CA THR A 152 7.76 8.53 4.61
C THR A 152 7.08 8.01 3.35
N LEU A 153 5.93 7.34 3.49
CA LEU A 153 5.10 6.88 2.37
C LEU A 153 4.53 8.05 1.56
N LEU A 154 4.08 9.12 2.20
CA LEU A 154 3.59 10.30 1.51
C LEU A 154 4.69 10.91 0.63
N ARG A 155 5.94 10.97 1.09
CA ARG A 155 7.05 11.48 0.26
C ARG A 155 7.29 10.66 -1.00
N THR A 156 7.00 9.35 -0.99
CA THR A 156 7.19 8.48 -2.16
C THR A 156 5.98 8.47 -3.09
N VAL A 157 4.77 8.64 -2.56
CA VAL A 157 3.51 8.57 -3.31
C VAL A 157 3.00 9.95 -3.75
N TRP A 158 3.45 11.04 -3.11
CA TRP A 158 3.04 12.42 -3.44
C TRP A 158 3.54 12.86 -4.81
N LYS A 159 2.65 13.47 -5.58
CA LYS A 159 2.88 14.03 -6.90
C LYS A 159 2.20 15.39 -6.97
N GLU A 160 3.00 16.41 -7.25
CA GLU A 160 2.51 17.77 -7.39
C GLU A 160 1.49 17.88 -8.54
N GLY A 161 0.43 18.67 -8.35
CA GLY A 161 -0.62 18.85 -9.35
C GLY A 161 -1.66 17.71 -9.45
N TYR A 162 -1.48 16.61 -8.72
CA TYR A 162 -2.47 15.53 -8.67
C TYR A 162 -3.47 15.72 -7.53
N ARG A 163 -4.73 15.36 -7.79
CA ARG A 163 -5.79 15.34 -6.79
C ARG A 163 -5.81 13.99 -6.09
N TYR A 164 -5.73 14.00 -4.76
CA TYR A 164 -5.85 12.81 -3.92
C TYR A 164 -7.26 12.68 -3.36
N THR A 165 -7.75 11.44 -3.24
CA THR A 165 -9.04 11.13 -2.59
C THR A 165 -8.80 10.45 -1.24
N LYS A 166 -9.75 10.57 -0.33
CA LYS A 166 -9.69 9.92 0.98
C LYS A 166 -9.94 8.41 0.80
N ALA A 167 -9.03 7.60 1.32
CA ALA A 167 -9.27 6.17 1.54
C ALA A 167 -9.64 5.94 3.00
N GLY A 168 -10.64 5.09 3.25
CA GLY A 168 -10.85 4.53 4.58
C GLY A 168 -9.85 3.41 4.80
N VAL A 169 -9.20 3.39 5.96
CA VAL A 169 -8.33 2.27 6.38
C VAL A 169 -9.07 1.53 7.48
N THR A 170 -9.39 0.26 7.22
CA THR A 170 -9.96 -0.64 8.23
C THR A 170 -8.82 -1.44 8.83
N LEU A 171 -8.71 -1.41 10.16
CA LEU A 171 -7.73 -2.21 10.89
C LEU A 171 -8.43 -3.48 11.39
N ASN A 172 -8.02 -4.62 10.86
CA ASN A 172 -8.39 -5.93 11.39
C ASN A 172 -7.33 -6.38 12.40
N ASP A 173 -7.69 -7.22 13.38
CA ASP A 173 -6.79 -7.74 14.42
C ASP A 173 -6.11 -6.69 15.32
N LEU A 174 -6.90 -5.79 15.89
CA LEU A 174 -6.45 -4.93 16.99
C LEU A 174 -6.04 -5.79 18.20
N ALA A 175 -4.78 -5.68 18.62
CA ALA A 175 -4.26 -6.36 19.80
C ALA A 175 -4.19 -5.41 21.01
N PRO A 176 -4.35 -5.92 22.25
CA PRO A 176 -4.13 -5.14 23.46
C PRO A 176 -2.71 -4.55 23.54
N CYS A 177 -2.64 -3.29 23.97
CA CYS A 177 -1.43 -2.47 24.08
C CYS A 177 -0.32 -3.03 25.01
N ASN A 178 -0.69 -3.95 25.89
CA ASN A 178 0.14 -4.50 26.97
C ASN A 178 0.87 -5.79 26.57
N ARG A 179 0.82 -6.21 25.30
CA ARG A 179 1.69 -7.29 24.81
C ARG A 179 3.12 -6.77 24.63
N GLN A 180 4.05 -7.40 25.33
CA GLN A 180 5.48 -7.14 25.17
C GLN A 180 5.89 -7.40 23.71
N THR A 181 6.37 -6.37 23.03
CA THR A 181 6.59 -6.38 21.56
C THR A 181 8.01 -6.76 21.16
N ALA A 182 8.99 -6.74 22.08
CA ALA A 182 10.35 -7.25 21.84
C ALA A 182 11.09 -7.55 23.16
N LEU A 183 11.94 -8.59 23.16
CA LEU A 183 12.86 -8.91 24.25
C LEU A 183 14.11 -7.98 24.26
N PHE A 184 14.44 -7.38 23.10
CA PHE A 184 15.61 -6.51 22.89
C PHE A 184 15.31 -5.16 22.21
N GLY A 185 14.04 -4.84 21.96
CA GLY A 185 13.63 -3.53 21.50
C GLY A 185 13.34 -2.66 22.71
N GLY A 186 14.12 -1.59 22.92
CA GLY A 186 13.76 -0.61 23.93
C GLY A 186 12.36 -0.08 23.61
N ASN A 187 11.40 -0.30 24.52
CA ASN A 187 10.10 0.36 24.40
C ASN A 187 10.38 1.86 24.35
N ASP A 188 10.00 2.54 23.27
CA ASP A 188 10.02 4.01 23.25
C ASP A 188 8.94 4.51 24.20
N THR A 189 9.31 4.57 25.47
CA THR A 189 8.45 5.03 26.56
C THR A 189 8.08 6.51 26.41
N ARG A 190 8.85 7.27 25.63
CA ARG A 190 8.62 8.70 25.42
C ARG A 190 7.44 8.94 24.49
N GLY A 191 7.39 8.22 23.35
CA GLY A 191 6.25 8.25 22.42
C GLY A 191 4.94 7.85 23.09
N LEU A 192 4.96 6.74 23.85
CA LEU A 192 3.82 6.25 24.62
C LEU A 192 3.31 7.25 25.65
N LYS A 193 4.19 7.82 26.48
CA LYS A 193 3.81 8.83 27.49
C LYS A 193 3.26 10.10 26.84
N ALA A 194 3.83 10.52 25.71
CA ALA A 194 3.34 11.68 24.97
C ALA A 194 1.94 11.42 24.39
N SER A 195 1.70 10.25 23.78
CA SER A 195 0.38 9.87 23.26
C SER A 195 -0.66 9.81 24.39
N GLN A 196 -0.33 9.20 25.54
CA GLN A 196 -1.22 9.15 26.71
C GLN A 196 -1.56 10.54 27.27
N ALA A 197 -0.57 11.44 27.34
CA ALA A 197 -0.80 12.82 27.77
C ALA A 197 -1.72 13.57 26.79
N MET A 198 -1.52 13.37 25.49
CA MET A 198 -2.39 13.93 24.46
C MET A 198 -3.82 13.43 24.58
N ASP A 199 -4.01 12.12 24.78
CA ASP A 199 -5.32 11.52 24.97
C ASP A 199 -6.03 12.03 26.23
N ALA A 200 -5.28 12.23 27.32
CA ALA A 200 -5.82 12.80 28.55
C ALA A 200 -6.33 14.23 28.36
N VAL A 201 -5.57 15.07 27.63
CA VAL A 201 -5.98 16.44 27.27
C VAL A 201 -7.22 16.42 26.37
N ASN A 202 -7.21 15.61 25.31
CA ASN A 202 -8.36 15.49 24.40
C ASN A 202 -9.62 14.98 25.11
N ARG A 203 -9.49 14.07 26.09
CA ARG A 203 -10.63 13.59 26.88
C ARG A 203 -11.21 14.68 27.78
N LYS A 204 -10.38 15.57 28.31
CA LYS A 204 -10.79 16.65 29.21
C LYS A 204 -11.39 17.85 28.49
N PHE A 205 -10.83 18.22 27.34
CA PHE A 205 -11.16 19.47 26.65
C PHE A 205 -11.95 19.28 25.35
N GLY A 206 -12.17 18.03 24.93
CA GLY A 206 -12.89 17.68 23.71
C GLY A 206 -11.98 17.12 22.62
N GLN A 207 -12.53 16.26 21.77
CA GLN A 207 -11.78 15.62 20.68
C GLN A 207 -11.16 16.67 19.75
N GLY A 208 -9.84 16.58 19.54
CA GLY A 208 -9.10 17.48 18.67
C GLY A 208 -8.62 18.77 19.34
N SER A 209 -8.74 18.90 20.67
CA SER A 209 -8.16 20.01 21.44
C SER A 209 -6.63 20.03 21.37
N LEU A 210 -6.00 18.86 21.32
CA LEU A 210 -4.57 18.70 21.15
C LEU A 210 -4.29 17.72 20.01
N GLN A 211 -3.64 18.23 18.97
CA GLN A 211 -3.28 17.47 17.77
C GLN A 211 -1.82 17.71 17.44
N LEU A 212 -1.23 16.79 16.67
CA LEU A 212 0.12 16.99 16.14
C LEU A 212 0.09 18.04 15.05
N LEU A 213 1.05 18.96 15.06
CA LEU A 213 1.13 20.06 14.09
C LEU A 213 1.12 19.57 12.63
N GLY A 214 1.66 18.37 12.37
CA GLY A 214 1.62 17.74 11.05
C GLY A 214 0.21 17.40 10.52
N ALA A 215 -0.81 17.39 11.38
CA ALA A 215 -2.21 17.23 10.99
C ALA A 215 -2.86 18.54 10.52
N GLY A 216 -2.23 19.70 10.75
CA GLY A 216 -2.75 21.03 10.45
C GLY A 216 -3.52 21.66 11.63
N LEU A 217 -3.58 22.99 11.67
CA LEU A 217 -4.21 23.76 12.75
C LEU A 217 -5.69 24.07 12.50
N GLU A 218 -6.14 24.00 11.26
CA GLU A 218 -7.55 24.18 10.90
C GLU A 218 -8.13 22.86 10.38
N PRO A 219 -9.22 22.35 10.98
CA PRO A 219 -10.01 21.32 10.34
C PRO A 219 -10.77 21.94 9.15
N ARG A 220 -10.09 22.10 8.01
CA ARG A 220 -10.69 22.56 6.74
C ARG A 220 -11.56 21.51 6.04
N TRP A 221 -12.06 20.52 6.78
CA TRP A 221 -12.89 19.49 6.18
C TRP A 221 -14.34 19.95 6.07
N LYS A 222 -14.67 20.61 4.95
CA LYS A 222 -16.04 20.73 4.45
C LYS A 222 -16.27 19.64 3.41
N SER A 223 -17.40 18.94 3.45
CA SER A 223 -17.75 18.03 2.37
C SER A 223 -17.83 18.81 1.05
N ARG A 224 -17.19 18.27 0.00
CA ARG A 224 -17.23 18.88 -1.33
C ARG A 224 -18.63 18.68 -1.92
N GLN A 225 -19.43 19.73 -1.86
CA GLN A 225 -20.81 19.75 -2.35
C GLN A 225 -20.93 20.37 -3.76
N GLN A 226 -19.82 20.47 -4.49
CA GLN A 226 -19.75 21.18 -5.78
C GLN A 226 -20.50 20.50 -6.93
N MET A 227 -20.89 19.23 -6.76
CA MET A 227 -21.71 18.45 -7.71
C MET A 227 -23.10 18.14 -7.13
N ARG A 228 -23.59 18.93 -6.19
CA ARG A 228 -24.98 18.77 -5.71
C ARG A 228 -25.93 19.28 -6.78
N SER A 229 -26.95 18.49 -7.09
CA SER A 229 -28.11 19.01 -7.79
C SER A 229 -28.73 20.14 -6.94
N PRO A 230 -29.34 21.16 -7.59
CA PRO A 230 -30.06 22.19 -6.87
C PRO A 230 -31.16 21.57 -5.99
N ARG A 231 -31.40 22.20 -4.85
CA ARG A 231 -32.29 21.76 -3.77
C ARG A 231 -33.74 22.11 -4.07
N TYR A 232 -34.26 21.61 -5.18
CA TYR A 232 -35.61 21.92 -5.67
C TYR A 232 -36.72 21.74 -4.63
N THR A 233 -36.58 20.79 -3.71
CA THR A 233 -37.60 20.47 -2.69
C THR A 233 -37.38 21.14 -1.34
N THR A 234 -36.20 21.69 -1.07
CA THR A 234 -35.84 22.22 0.26
C THR A 234 -35.41 23.67 0.24
N GLN A 235 -35.19 24.26 -0.94
CA GLN A 235 -34.89 25.68 -1.10
C GLN A 235 -35.62 26.23 -2.33
N LEU A 236 -36.66 27.03 -2.08
CA LEU A 236 -37.52 27.62 -3.11
C LEU A 236 -36.74 28.46 -4.15
N SER A 237 -35.66 29.13 -3.73
CA SER A 237 -34.83 29.94 -4.62
C SER A 237 -34.00 29.13 -5.62
N GLU A 238 -33.98 27.80 -5.50
CA GLU A 238 -33.27 26.89 -6.41
C GLU A 238 -34.23 26.16 -7.37
N ILE A 239 -35.54 26.48 -7.34
CA ILE A 239 -36.55 25.92 -8.25
C ILE A 239 -36.37 26.50 -9.66
N MET A 240 -36.54 25.66 -10.69
CA MET A 240 -36.47 26.10 -12.09
C MET A 240 -37.61 27.08 -12.42
N GLU A 241 -37.25 28.24 -12.95
CA GLU A 241 -38.20 29.19 -13.51
C GLU A 241 -38.45 28.88 -14.99
N ALA A 242 -39.71 28.62 -15.34
CA ALA A 242 -40.11 28.48 -16.73
C ALA A 242 -40.39 29.87 -17.31
N VAL A 243 -39.55 30.31 -18.25
CA VAL A 243 -39.76 31.55 -18.99
C VAL A 243 -40.35 31.19 -20.35
N THR A 244 -41.56 31.67 -20.63
CA THR A 244 -42.19 31.56 -21.96
C THR A 244 -41.72 32.69 -22.86
N PHE A 245 -41.35 32.36 -24.08
CA PHE A 245 -41.04 33.33 -25.14
C PHE A 245 -42.30 34.00 -25.69
#